data_AF-A0A962INF5-F1
#
_entry.id   AF-A0A962INF5-F1
#
_cell.length_a   1.000
_cell.length_b   1.000
_cell.length_c   1.000
_cell.angle_alpha   90.00
_cell.angle_beta   90.00
_cell.angle_gamma   90.00
#
_symmetry.space_group_name_H-M   'P 1'
#
loop_
_entity.id
_entity.type
_entity.pdbx_description
1 polymer ?
#
loop_
_entity_poly.entity_id
_entity_poly.type
_entity_poly.pdbx_seq_one_letter_code
_entity_poly.pdbx_strand_id
1 'polypeptide(L)'
;AHQQRILAAYRAFADEPGFARIATLQEIGANAGNLSIPMYVRRHAVAEERADYHVGKPTLASAWEAWTSDGQAFWQEMDALVATLDELSPEGAKS
;
A
#
# COMPACT_ATOMS: atom_id res chain seq x y z
N ALA A 1 -14.10 13.11 -2.23
CA ALA A 1 -12.96 14.05 -2.32
C ALA A 1 -11.93 13.65 -3.39
N HIS A 2 -11.30 12.46 -3.33
CA HIS A 2 -10.22 12.11 -4.27
C HIS A 2 -10.64 12.03 -5.75
N GLN A 3 -11.77 11.38 -6.06
CA GLN A 3 -12.26 11.24 -7.44
C GLN A 3 -12.56 12.61 -8.10
N GLN A 4 -13.11 13.54 -7.33
CA GLN A 4 -13.38 14.91 -7.80
C GLN A 4 -12.08 15.66 -8.14
N ARG A 5 -11.01 15.48 -7.35
CA ARG A 5 -9.69 16.07 -7.63
C ARG A 5 -9.09 15.51 -8.92
N ILE A 6 -9.17 14.20 -9.13
CA ILE A 6 -8.70 13.57 -10.38
C ILE A 6 -9.47 14.13 -11.58
N LEU A 7 -10.79 14.22 -11.48
CA LEU A 7 -11.64 14.76 -12.55
C LEU A 7 -11.31 16.23 -12.86
N ALA A 8 -11.08 17.04 -11.83
CA ALA A 8 -10.69 18.44 -11.99
C ALA A 8 -9.34 18.58 -12.71
N ALA A 9 -8.32 17.83 -12.30
CA ALA A 9 -7.01 17.86 -12.92
C ALA A 9 -7.04 17.37 -14.38
N TYR A 10 -7.80 16.31 -14.66
CA TYR A 10 -8.01 15.83 -16.02
C TYR A 10 -8.65 16.91 -16.91
N ARG A 11 -9.71 17.57 -16.42
CA ARG A 11 -10.39 18.64 -17.15
C ARG A 11 -9.52 19.88 -17.35
N ALA A 12 -8.65 20.18 -16.39
CA ALA A 12 -7.74 21.31 -16.48
C ALA A 12 -6.65 21.08 -17.54
N PHE A 13 -6.31 19.82 -17.83
CA PHE A 13 -5.25 19.44 -18.77
C PHE A 13 -3.97 20.27 -18.57
N ALA A 14 -3.52 20.31 -17.31
CA ALA A 14 -2.39 21.12 -16.88
C ALA A 14 -1.52 20.34 -15.91
N ASP A 15 -0.27 20.79 -15.78
CA ASP A 15 0.64 20.25 -14.78
C ASP A 15 0.18 20.64 -13.37
N GLU A 16 0.13 19.66 -12.48
CA GLU A 16 -0.09 19.85 -11.06
C GLU A 16 1.09 19.21 -10.32
N PRO A 17 2.01 20.01 -9.74
CA PRO A 17 3.20 19.49 -9.07
C PRO A 17 2.87 18.41 -8.04
N GLY A 18 3.52 17.25 -8.15
CA GLY A 18 3.27 16.09 -7.28
C GLY A 18 1.99 15.31 -7.56
N PHE A 19 1.17 15.69 -8.54
CA PHE A 19 -0.13 15.08 -8.80
C PHE A 19 -0.37 14.72 -10.29
N ALA A 20 -0.15 15.65 -11.22
CA ALA A 20 -0.40 15.46 -12.66
C ALA A 20 0.70 16.10 -13.52
N ARG A 21 0.98 15.51 -14.69
CA ARG A 21 1.95 16.00 -15.68
C ARG A 21 1.42 15.76 -17.09
N ILE A 22 1.51 16.76 -17.95
CA ILE A 22 1.30 16.66 -19.40
C ILE A 22 2.63 16.30 -20.04
N ALA A 23 2.80 15.01 -20.37
CA ALA A 23 3.98 14.50 -21.03
C ALA A 23 3.91 14.74 -22.55
N THR A 24 4.95 15.35 -23.10
CA THR A 24 5.13 15.52 -24.55
C THR A 24 5.55 14.21 -25.21
N LEU A 25 5.33 14.08 -26.53
CA LEU A 25 5.80 12.92 -27.29
C LEU A 25 7.32 12.73 -27.22
N GLN A 26 8.07 13.83 -27.14
CA GLN A 26 9.52 13.79 -26.97
C GLN A 26 9.90 13.15 -25.62
N GLU A 27 9.25 13.53 -24.52
CA GLU A 27 9.49 12.95 -23.19
C GLU A 27 9.11 11.47 -23.14
N ILE A 28 7.99 11.09 -23.79
CA ILE A 28 7.56 9.69 -23.89
C ILE A 28 8.60 8.88 -24.69
N GLY A 29 9.09 9.42 -25.81
CA GLY A 29 10.15 8.80 -26.60
C GLY A 29 11.46 8.63 -25.83
N ALA A 30 11.85 9.64 -25.05
CA ALA A 30 13.04 9.59 -24.19
C ALA A 30 12.95 8.48 -23.12
N ASN A 31 11.74 8.16 -22.66
CA ASN A 31 11.47 7.06 -21.75
C ASN A 31 11.19 5.73 -22.47
N ALA A 32 11.60 5.58 -23.73
CA ALA A 32 11.39 4.38 -24.55
C ALA A 32 9.91 3.94 -24.63
N GLY A 33 8.97 4.90 -24.57
CA GLY A 33 7.54 4.62 -24.59
C GLY A 33 6.97 4.08 -23.27
N ASN A 34 7.76 4.03 -22.19
CA ASN A 34 7.28 3.59 -20.89
C ASN A 34 6.36 4.64 -20.26
N LEU A 35 5.11 4.29 -19.98
CA LEU A 35 4.07 5.19 -19.44
C LEU A 35 3.88 5.07 -17.92
N SER A 36 4.84 4.48 -17.22
CA SER A 36 4.80 4.37 -15.76
C SER A 36 4.75 5.75 -15.10
N ILE A 37 3.67 6.04 -14.36
CA ILE A 37 3.41 7.34 -13.72
C ILE A 37 4.61 7.92 -12.95
N PRO A 38 5.40 7.13 -12.18
CA PRO A 38 6.56 7.65 -11.45
C PRO A 38 7.63 8.33 -12.32
N MET A 39 7.66 8.02 -13.63
CA MET A 39 8.60 8.63 -14.58
C MET A 39 8.22 10.07 -14.96
N TYR A 40 6.95 10.45 -14.79
CA TYR A 40 6.40 11.72 -15.26
C TYR A 40 5.92 12.61 -14.11
N VAL A 41 5.38 12.02 -13.04
CA VAL A 41 4.89 12.76 -11.88
C VAL A 41 5.92 12.64 -10.77
N ARG A 42 6.82 13.63 -10.67
CA ARG A 42 7.74 13.71 -9.53
C ARG A 42 6.95 14.10 -8.29
N ARG A 43 6.91 13.21 -7.31
CA ARG A 43 6.45 13.57 -5.97
C ARG A 43 7.46 14.57 -5.41
N HIS A 44 6.98 15.68 -4.86
CA HIS A 44 7.82 16.49 -4.01
C HIS A 44 8.35 15.59 -2.89
N ALA A 45 9.66 15.40 -2.84
CA ALA A 45 10.29 14.96 -1.62
C ALA A 45 10.01 16.10 -0.62
N VAL A 46 9.00 15.94 0.22
CA VAL A 46 8.88 16.69 1.47
C VAL A 46 10.09 16.30 2.32
N ALA A 47 11.23 16.92 2.01
CA ALA A 47 12.43 16.89 2.82
C ALA A 47 12.31 17.86 4.01
N GLU A 48 11.35 18.79 3.99
CA GLU A 48 11.22 19.85 4.99
C GLU A 48 10.08 19.64 6.00
N GLU A 49 9.26 18.59 5.85
CA GLU A 49 8.16 18.28 6.78
C GLU A 49 8.37 16.95 7.55
N ARG A 50 9.62 16.51 7.70
CA ARG A 50 9.95 15.31 8.51
C ARG A 50 10.21 15.59 9.98
N ALA A 51 10.21 16.84 10.42
CA ALA A 51 10.48 17.17 11.83
C ALA A 51 9.30 16.82 12.76
N ASP A 52 8.04 16.97 12.30
CA ASP A 52 6.87 16.85 13.19
C ASP A 52 5.98 15.62 12.97
N TYR A 53 6.20 14.83 11.90
CA TYR A 53 5.38 13.64 11.61
C TYR A 53 5.73 12.39 12.42
N HIS A 54 6.79 12.44 13.25
CA HIS A 54 7.26 11.32 14.06
C HIS A 54 6.77 11.35 15.53
N VAL A 55 6.09 12.41 15.96
CA VAL A 55 5.51 12.45 17.31
C VAL A 55 4.20 11.65 17.31
N GLY A 56 4.28 10.37 17.65
CA GLY A 56 3.12 9.53 17.98
C GLY A 56 2.62 8.56 16.91
N LYS A 57 3.29 8.42 15.76
CA LYS A 57 2.98 7.33 14.80
C LYS A 57 3.95 6.17 14.96
N PRO A 58 3.48 4.91 15.01
CA PRO A 58 4.36 3.76 15.10
C PRO A 58 5.34 3.77 13.92
N THR A 59 6.60 3.50 14.22
CA THR A 59 7.60 3.29 13.19
C THR A 59 7.24 2.04 12.38
N LEU A 60 7.79 1.92 11.16
CA LEU A 60 7.60 0.69 10.38
C LEU A 60 8.05 -0.55 11.17
N ALA A 61 9.14 -0.43 11.93
CA ALA A 61 9.63 -1.51 12.78
C ALA A 61 8.63 -1.88 13.89
N SER A 62 8.09 -0.90 14.62
CA SER A 62 7.12 -1.19 15.69
C SER A 62 5.77 -1.68 15.15
N ALA A 63 5.35 -1.20 13.98
CA ALA A 63 4.14 -1.70 13.31
C ALA A 63 4.34 -3.15 12.81
N TRP A 64 5.53 -3.49 12.32
CA TRP A 64 5.88 -4.85 11.89
C TRP A 64 5.96 -5.82 13.07
N GLU A 65 6.54 -5.37 14.19
CA GLU A 65 6.61 -6.16 15.43
C GLU A 65 5.21 -6.43 16.00
N ALA A 66 4.36 -5.40 16.08
CA ALA A 66 2.97 -5.55 16.50
C ALA A 66 2.21 -6.54 15.59
N TRP A 67 2.30 -6.38 14.27
CA TRP A 67 1.67 -7.30 13.32
C TRP A 67 2.16 -8.75 13.46
N THR A 68 3.46 -8.95 13.68
CA THR A 68 4.04 -10.28 13.86
C THR A 68 3.54 -10.93 15.16
N SER A 69 3.49 -10.16 16.25
CA SER A 69 2.95 -10.61 17.54
C SER A 69 1.47 -10.96 17.45
N ASP A 70 0.67 -10.10 16.83
CA ASP A 70 -0.78 -10.32 16.65
C ASP A 70 -1.04 -11.52 15.71
N GLY A 71 -0.20 -11.69 14.69
CA GLY A 71 -0.26 -12.83 13.78
C GLY A 71 0.02 -14.17 14.48
N GLN A 72 0.91 -14.19 15.48
CA GLN A 72 1.18 -15.40 16.25
C GLN A 72 -0.06 -15.88 17.03
N ALA A 73 -0.79 -14.96 17.67
CA ALA A 73 -2.02 -15.29 18.38
C ALA A 73 -3.09 -15.85 17.43
N PHE A 74 -3.25 -15.21 16.26
CA PHE A 74 -4.17 -15.69 15.22
C PHE A 74 -3.87 -17.12 14.76
N TRP A 75 -2.60 -17.47 14.54
CA TRP A 75 -2.24 -18.83 14.13
C TRP A 75 -2.48 -19.87 15.23
N GLN A 76 -2.29 -19.53 16.50
CA GLN A 76 -2.63 -20.42 17.61
C GLN A 76 -4.14 -20.69 17.69
N GLU A 77 -4.97 -19.67 17.43
CA GLU A 77 -6.43 -19.85 17.34
C GLU A 77 -6.83 -20.73 16.16
N MET A 78 -6.16 -20.58 15.00
CA MET A 78 -6.36 -21.45 13.83
C MET A 78 -5.93 -22.89 14.09
N ASP A 79 -4.81 -23.13 14.77
CA ASP A 79 -4.38 -24.47 15.17
C ASP A 79 -5.43 -25.14 16.09
N ALA A 80 -5.98 -24.40 17.05
CA ALA A 80 -7.03 -24.91 17.95
C ALA A 80 -8.34 -25.22 17.19
N LEU A 81 -8.70 -24.39 16.21
CA LEU A 81 -9.85 -24.63 15.34
C LEU A 81 -9.65 -25.90 14.49
N VAL A 82 -8.47 -26.07 13.88
CA VAL A 82 -8.15 -27.26 13.08
C VAL A 82 -8.18 -28.52 13.93
N ALA A 83 -7.60 -28.50 15.14
CA ALA A 83 -7.65 -29.64 16.06
C ALA A 83 -9.09 -30.04 16.41
N THR A 84 -9.96 -29.06 16.66
CA THR A 84 -11.39 -29.31 16.94
C THR A 84 -12.11 -29.89 15.72
N LEU A 85 -11.79 -29.41 14.51
CA LEU A 85 -12.38 -29.93 13.27
C LEU A 85 -11.90 -31.36 12.96
N ASP A 86 -10.65 -31.68 13.25
CA ASP A 86 -10.10 -33.04 13.11
C ASP A 86 -10.79 -34.02 14.09
N GLU A 87 -11.03 -33.60 15.34
CA GLU A 87 -11.75 -34.41 16.34
C GLU A 87 -13.21 -34.68 15.94
N LEU A 88 -13.85 -33.74 15.25
CA LEU A 88 -15.24 -33.85 14.78
C LEU A 88 -15.35 -34.55 13.42
N SER A 89 -14.23 -34.80 12.73
CA SER A 89 -14.22 -35.47 11.44
C SER A 89 -14.48 -36.98 11.63
N PRO A 90 -15.48 -37.56 10.96
CA PRO A 90 -15.86 -38.98 11.11
C PRO A 90 -14.80 -39.98 10.60
N GLU A 91 -13.65 -39.52 10.10
CA GLU A 91 -12.52 -40.38 9.75
C GLU A 91 -11.68 -40.83 10.96
N GLY A 92 -11.87 -40.24 12.15
CA GLY A 92 -11.27 -40.74 13.41
C GLY A 92 -11.93 -42.01 13.98
N ALA A 93 -13.02 -42.47 13.36
CA ALA A 93 -13.70 -43.71 13.73
C ALA A 93 -13.37 -44.84 12.74
N LYS A 94 -12.10 -45.15 12.50
CA LYS A 94 -11.69 -46.46 11.97
C LYS A 94 -10.19 -46.74 12.15
N SER A 95 -9.95 -47.81 12.92
CA SER A 95 -8.74 -48.65 13.09
C SER A 95 -7.68 -48.15 14.07
#